data_AF-A0A950Q9F1-F1
#
_entry.id   AF-A0A950Q9F1-F1
#
_cell.length_a   1.000
_cell.length_b   1.000
_cell.length_c   1.000
_cell.angle_alpha   90.00
_cell.angle_beta   90.00
_cell.angle_gamma   90.00
#
_symmetry.space_group_name_H-M   'P 1'
#
loop_
_entity.id
_entity.type
_entity.pdbx_description
1 polymer ?
#
loop_
_entity_poly.entity_id
_entity_poly.type
_entity_poly.pdbx_seq_one_letter_code
_entity_poly.pdbx_strand_id
1 'polypeptide(L)'
;MSNAALRAPSADPESNWSERLLENRYCIIPNLMPPPKVRALHDDLRERFEKTGFSDGDFYGRRTKRFGGLLKRSAHAAAFVQNPLILDIAQSVLGLHCDRFQLNLTQALEIWPGEPEQLPHRDQDMWQGPKGQIEYLINVMWPFT
;
A
#
# COMPACT_ATOMS: atom_id res chain seq x y z
N MET A 1 7.74 -28.50 20.33
CA MET A 1 8.36 -27.62 19.32
C MET A 1 7.93 -26.21 19.64
N SER A 2 8.86 -25.38 20.09
CA SER A 2 8.59 -24.04 20.62
C SER A 2 8.16 -23.10 19.51
N ASN A 3 6.96 -22.53 19.64
CA ASN A 3 6.43 -21.52 18.74
C ASN A 3 7.01 -20.17 19.16
N ALA A 4 8.24 -19.89 18.74
CA ALA A 4 8.82 -18.58 18.87
C ALA A 4 8.09 -17.66 17.88
N ALA A 5 7.11 -16.91 18.39
CA ALA A 5 6.54 -15.79 17.68
C ALA A 5 7.72 -14.88 17.29
N LEU A 6 8.06 -14.87 16.00
CA LEU A 6 8.99 -13.91 15.42
C LEU A 6 8.39 -12.53 15.70
N ARG A 7 8.91 -11.89 16.74
CA ARG A 7 8.66 -10.47 16.99
C ARG A 7 9.24 -9.77 15.77
N ALA A 8 8.38 -9.36 14.85
CA ALA A 8 8.80 -8.54 13.73
C ALA A 8 9.53 -7.32 14.35
N PRO A 9 10.78 -7.03 13.95
CA PRO A 9 11.50 -5.87 14.48
C PRO A 9 10.60 -4.63 14.35
N SER A 10 10.71 -3.64 15.22
CA SER A 10 10.06 -2.35 14.96
C SER A 10 10.71 -1.73 13.70
N ALA A 11 10.06 -0.74 13.07
CA ALA A 11 10.73 0.11 12.10
C ALA A 11 12.00 0.68 12.75
N ASP A 12 13.14 0.14 12.37
CA ASP A 12 14.44 0.57 12.88
C ASP A 12 14.76 1.93 12.24
N PRO A 13 14.93 3.00 13.05
CA PRO A 13 15.23 4.33 12.54
C PRO A 13 16.59 4.40 11.82
N GLU A 14 17.49 3.44 12.03
CA GLU A 14 18.78 3.37 11.35
C GLU A 14 18.73 2.61 10.00
N SER A 15 17.60 1.96 9.70
CA SER A 15 17.45 1.21 8.45
C SER A 15 17.27 2.14 7.25
N ASN A 16 18.14 2.00 6.24
CA ASN A 16 17.99 2.68 4.96
C ASN A 16 16.91 2.00 4.08
N TRP A 17 15.64 2.32 4.35
CA TRP A 17 14.50 1.71 3.67
C TRP A 17 14.45 2.04 2.17
N SER A 18 14.88 3.24 1.78
CA SER A 18 14.94 3.67 0.38
C SER A 18 15.92 2.81 -0.43
N GLU A 19 17.13 2.59 0.10
CA GLU A 19 18.13 1.73 -0.54
C GLU A 19 17.63 0.29 -0.68
N ARG A 20 17.06 -0.28 0.39
CA ARG A 20 16.47 -1.62 0.33
C ARG A 20 15.37 -1.74 -0.71
N LEU A 21 14.51 -0.71 -0.84
CA LEU A 21 13.46 -0.68 -1.86
C LEU A 21 14.04 -0.60 -3.28
N LEU A 22 15.09 0.20 -3.50
CA LEU A 22 15.75 0.33 -4.80
C LEU A 22 16.47 -0.95 -5.22
N GLU A 23 17.16 -1.60 -4.28
CA GLU A 23 17.88 -2.86 -4.52
C GLU A 23 16.94 -4.03 -4.78
N ASN A 24 15.93 -4.21 -3.90
CA ASN A 24 15.09 -5.41 -3.90
C ASN A 24 13.78 -5.24 -4.67
N ARG A 25 13.43 -4.01 -5.09
CA ARG A 25 12.15 -3.63 -5.72
C ARG A 25 10.92 -3.80 -4.82
N TYR A 26 11.13 -4.18 -3.57
CA TYR A 26 10.14 -4.16 -2.49
C TYR A 26 10.85 -4.08 -1.14
N CYS A 27 10.15 -3.62 -0.11
CA CYS A 27 10.56 -3.79 1.27
C CYS A 27 9.32 -3.92 2.17
N ILE A 28 9.50 -4.52 3.35
CA ILE A 28 8.45 -4.62 4.37
C ILE A 28 8.94 -3.84 5.58
N ILE A 29 8.21 -2.79 5.95
CA ILE A 29 8.50 -1.96 7.13
C ILE A 29 7.57 -2.41 8.26
N PRO A 30 8.07 -3.19 9.22
CA PRO A 30 7.24 -3.75 10.27
C PRO A 30 6.78 -2.67 11.27
N ASN A 31 5.52 -2.78 11.72
CA ASN A 31 4.95 -1.96 12.79
C ASN A 31 5.01 -0.44 12.56
N LEU A 32 4.98 0.01 11.29
CA LEU A 32 5.10 1.43 10.95
C LEU A 32 3.88 2.27 11.40
N MET A 33 2.70 1.64 11.54
CA MET A 33 1.50 2.29 12.05
C MET A 33 1.05 1.67 13.37
N PRO A 34 0.76 2.47 14.41
CA PRO A 34 0.23 1.96 15.67
C PRO A 34 -1.10 1.20 15.47
N PRO A 35 -1.31 0.05 16.13
CA PRO A 35 -2.55 -0.72 16.02
C PRO A 35 -3.85 0.08 16.26
N PRO A 36 -3.91 1.05 17.20
CA PRO A 36 -5.10 1.89 17.35
C PRO A 36 -5.43 2.71 16.09
N LYS A 37 -4.43 3.21 15.35
CA LYS A 37 -4.66 3.96 14.10
C LYS A 37 -5.16 3.05 12.98
N VAL A 38 -4.65 1.82 12.91
CA VAL A 38 -5.12 0.79 11.97
C VAL A 38 -6.59 0.46 12.24
N ARG A 39 -6.94 0.19 13.51
CA ARG A 39 -8.33 -0.08 13.90
C ARG A 39 -9.26 1.09 13.60
N ALA A 40 -8.85 2.33 13.88
CA ALA A 40 -9.67 3.50 13.60
C ALA A 40 -10.00 3.64 12.09
N LEU A 41 -9.00 3.47 11.21
CA LEU A 41 -9.25 3.51 9.77
C LEU A 41 -10.05 2.28 9.30
N HIS A 42 -9.82 1.10 9.87
CA HIS A 42 -10.62 -0.09 9.58
C HIS A 42 -12.10 0.15 9.89
N ASP A 43 -12.39 0.70 11.07
CA ASP A 43 -13.76 0.93 11.53
C ASP A 43 -14.48 1.98 10.69
N ASP A 44 -13.80 3.06 10.29
CA ASP A 44 -14.35 4.07 9.36
C ASP A 44 -14.74 3.46 8.00
N LEU A 45 -14.03 2.42 7.55
CA LEU A 45 -14.23 1.82 6.23
C LEU A 45 -15.22 0.65 6.24
N ARG A 46 -15.63 0.15 7.41
CA ARG A 46 -16.46 -1.05 7.57
C ARG A 46 -17.79 -0.97 6.82
N GLU A 47 -18.57 0.07 7.09
CA GLU A 47 -19.88 0.27 6.44
C GLU A 47 -19.72 0.37 4.91
N ARG A 48 -18.61 0.97 4.45
CA ARG A 48 -18.35 1.07 3.01
C ARG A 48 -18.05 -0.29 2.39
N PHE A 49 -17.31 -1.15 3.06
CA PHE A 49 -17.09 -2.53 2.62
C PHE A 49 -18.38 -3.34 2.59
N GLU A 50 -19.23 -3.24 3.61
CA GLU A 50 -20.53 -3.90 3.66
C GLU A 50 -21.40 -3.55 2.44
N LYS A 51 -21.41 -2.27 2.05
CA LYS A 51 -22.18 -1.75 0.92
C LYS A 51 -21.51 -1.94 -0.46
N THR A 52 -20.23 -2.27 -0.51
CA THR A 52 -19.50 -2.44 -1.78
C THR A 52 -19.71 -3.85 -2.30
N GLY A 53 -20.26 -3.97 -3.51
CA GLY A 53 -20.37 -5.24 -4.22
C GLY A 53 -18.99 -5.81 -4.61
N PHE A 54 -18.96 -7.08 -4.99
CA PHE A 54 -17.74 -7.65 -5.58
C PHE A 54 -17.40 -6.95 -6.90
N SER A 55 -16.10 -6.88 -7.18
CA SER A 55 -15.57 -6.38 -8.45
C SER A 55 -15.93 -7.34 -9.59
N ASP A 56 -15.79 -6.86 -10.82
CA ASP A 56 -15.94 -7.66 -12.03
C ASP A 56 -14.68 -7.53 -12.91
N GLY A 57 -14.38 -8.58 -13.66
CA GLY A 57 -13.20 -8.69 -14.53
C GLY A 57 -12.07 -9.52 -13.93
N ASP A 58 -11.36 -10.23 -14.81
CA ASP A 58 -10.33 -11.22 -14.44
C ASP A 58 -9.14 -10.60 -13.70
N PHE A 59 -8.87 -9.30 -13.92
CA PHE A 59 -7.84 -8.59 -13.19
C PHE A 59 -8.28 -8.18 -11.78
N TYR A 60 -9.53 -7.74 -11.61
CA TYR A 60 -10.00 -7.19 -10.35
C TYR A 60 -10.46 -8.26 -9.35
N GLY A 61 -10.73 -9.46 -9.84
CA GLY A 61 -11.27 -10.57 -9.04
C GLY A 61 -12.79 -10.50 -8.93
N ARG A 62 -13.45 -11.66 -8.86
CA ARG A 62 -14.92 -11.77 -8.76
C ARG A 62 -15.41 -11.96 -7.32
N ARG A 63 -14.48 -12.06 -6.38
CA ARG A 63 -14.69 -12.19 -4.93
C ARG A 63 -13.85 -11.15 -4.15
N THR A 64 -13.57 -10.02 -4.78
CA THR A 64 -12.79 -8.93 -4.19
C THR A 64 -13.64 -7.68 -4.15
N LYS A 65 -13.78 -7.08 -2.97
CA LYS A 65 -14.40 -5.76 -2.83
C LYS A 65 -13.32 -4.68 -2.96
N ARG A 66 -13.63 -3.62 -3.71
CA ARG A 66 -12.68 -2.54 -4.00
C ARG A 66 -13.39 -1.20 -4.05
N PHE A 67 -12.81 -0.20 -3.42
CA PHE A 67 -13.23 1.19 -3.61
C PHE A 67 -12.08 2.17 -3.36
N GLY A 68 -12.14 3.30 -4.06
CA GLY A 68 -11.14 4.35 -3.96
C GLY A 68 -11.54 5.56 -3.12
N GLY A 69 -10.60 6.50 -3.01
CA GLY A 69 -10.82 7.85 -2.47
C GLY A 69 -10.90 7.87 -0.95
N LEU A 70 -9.98 7.17 -0.27
CA LEU A 70 -10.02 6.97 1.18
C LEU A 70 -9.95 8.27 1.97
N LEU A 71 -9.22 9.29 1.47
CA LEU A 71 -9.17 10.63 2.10
C LEU A 71 -10.53 11.33 2.15
N LYS A 72 -11.48 10.98 1.27
CA LYS A 72 -12.86 11.52 1.29
C LYS A 72 -13.76 10.75 2.25
N ARG A 73 -13.29 9.62 2.78
CA ARG A 73 -14.09 8.66 3.55
C ARG A 73 -13.69 8.60 5.01
N SER A 74 -12.44 8.93 5.32
CA SER A 74 -11.91 8.89 6.68
C SER A 74 -10.85 9.95 6.87
N ALA A 75 -10.97 10.74 7.93
CA ALA A 75 -9.91 11.64 8.37
C ALA A 75 -8.67 10.85 8.84
N HIS A 76 -8.85 9.62 9.34
CA HIS A 76 -7.74 8.75 9.75
C HIS A 76 -6.85 8.32 8.58
N ALA A 77 -7.39 8.25 7.34
CA ALA A 77 -6.60 7.93 6.14
C ALA A 77 -5.46 8.93 5.90
N ALA A 78 -5.61 10.18 6.32
CA ALA A 78 -4.60 11.23 6.17
C ALA A 78 -3.28 10.86 6.85
N ALA A 79 -3.32 10.16 8.00
CA ALA A 79 -2.13 9.74 8.73
C ALA A 79 -1.33 8.64 8.03
N PHE A 80 -1.97 7.83 7.18
CA PHE A 80 -1.33 6.78 6.40
C PHE A 80 -0.71 7.34 5.12
N VAL A 81 -1.46 8.21 4.42
CA VAL A 81 -0.98 8.89 3.21
C VAL A 81 0.20 9.81 3.50
N GLN A 82 0.17 10.52 4.63
CA GLN A 82 1.19 11.50 5.02
C GLN A 82 2.20 10.93 6.04
N ASN A 83 2.38 9.61 6.07
CA ASN A 83 3.39 9.02 6.96
C ASN A 83 4.78 9.56 6.59
N PRO A 84 5.53 10.22 7.51
CA PRO A 84 6.78 10.91 7.16
C PRO A 84 7.82 10.00 6.51
N LEU A 85 8.01 8.79 7.05
CA LEU A 85 8.97 7.83 6.49
C LEU A 85 8.60 7.44 5.05
N ILE A 86 7.31 7.27 4.77
CA ILE A 86 6.84 6.95 3.42
C ILE A 86 7.06 8.11 2.45
N LEU A 87 6.83 9.35 2.90
CA LEU A 87 7.10 10.54 2.08
C LEU A 87 8.60 10.71 1.79
N ASP A 88 9.47 10.43 2.77
CA ASP A 88 10.92 10.47 2.59
C ASP A 88 11.41 9.39 1.60
N ILE A 89 10.83 8.18 1.68
CA ILE A 89 11.09 7.11 0.70
C ILE A 89 10.60 7.53 -0.69
N ALA A 90 9.38 8.07 -0.80
CA ALA A 90 8.82 8.55 -2.07
C ALA A 90 9.71 9.62 -2.70
N GLN A 91 10.18 10.58 -1.90
CA GLN A 91 11.08 11.63 -2.35
C GLN A 91 12.42 11.05 -2.84
N SER A 92 12.96 10.06 -2.13
CA SER A 92 14.22 9.40 -2.49
C SER A 92 14.12 8.61 -3.80
N VAL A 93 12.99 7.94 -4.03
CA VAL A 93 12.78 7.07 -5.22
C VAL A 93 12.31 7.86 -6.43
N LEU A 94 11.32 8.74 -6.27
CA LEU A 94 10.65 9.43 -7.38
C LEU A 94 11.28 10.80 -7.69
N GLY A 95 11.92 11.43 -6.71
CA GLY A 95 12.43 12.79 -6.81
C GLY A 95 13.54 13.00 -7.84
N LEU A 96 14.23 11.92 -8.26
CA LEU A 96 15.23 11.99 -9.33
C LEU A 96 14.63 12.28 -10.70
N HIS A 97 13.32 12.09 -10.87
CA HIS A 97 12.64 12.16 -12.15
C HIS A 97 11.48 13.17 -12.17
N CYS A 98 11.24 13.90 -11.08
CA CYS A 98 10.18 14.90 -10.99
C CYS A 98 10.46 15.99 -9.96
N ASP A 99 9.92 17.19 -10.19
CA ASP A 99 9.97 18.29 -9.21
C ASP A 99 9.02 18.06 -8.02
N ARG A 100 7.91 17.35 -8.27
CA ARG A 100 6.92 16.97 -7.25
C ARG A 100 6.28 15.62 -7.61
N PHE A 101 6.17 14.75 -6.63
CA PHE A 101 5.31 13.57 -6.71
C PHE A 101 3.90 13.90 -6.22
N GLN A 102 2.92 13.11 -6.68
CA GLN A 102 1.52 13.27 -6.30
C GLN A 102 0.94 11.91 -5.89
N LEU A 103 -0.05 11.96 -5.00
CA LEU A 103 -0.85 10.79 -4.69
C LEU A 103 -1.71 10.42 -5.90
N ASN A 104 -1.39 9.30 -6.55
CA ASN A 104 -2.18 8.78 -7.68
C ASN A 104 -3.60 8.39 -7.22
N LEU A 105 -3.68 7.42 -6.31
CA LEU A 105 -4.94 6.98 -5.73
C LEU A 105 -4.74 6.42 -4.33
N THR A 106 -5.85 6.34 -3.59
CA THR A 106 -5.97 5.50 -2.39
C THR A 106 -7.08 4.52 -2.65
N GLN A 107 -6.86 3.26 -2.30
CA GLN A 107 -7.80 2.18 -2.56
C GLN A 107 -7.77 1.16 -1.44
N ALA A 108 -8.96 0.77 -0.99
CA ALA A 108 -9.14 -0.31 -0.05
C ALA A 108 -9.57 -1.56 -0.81
N LEU A 109 -9.04 -2.72 -0.40
CA LEU A 109 -9.32 -4.02 -0.97
C LEU A 109 -9.67 -4.99 0.16
N GLU A 110 -10.66 -5.85 -0.10
CA GLU A 110 -11.01 -6.99 0.75
C GLU A 110 -11.16 -8.20 -0.15
N ILE A 111 -10.23 -9.15 -0.02
CA ILE A 111 -10.15 -10.37 -0.83
C ILE A 111 -10.85 -11.49 -0.07
N TRP A 112 -11.91 -12.06 -0.62
CA TRP A 112 -12.68 -13.09 0.04
C TRP A 112 -12.15 -14.51 -0.23
N PRO A 113 -12.42 -15.48 0.67
CA PRO A 113 -12.06 -16.87 0.44
C PRO A 113 -12.53 -17.39 -0.92
N GLY A 114 -11.63 -18.05 -1.63
CA GLY A 114 -11.86 -18.60 -2.97
C GLY A 114 -11.62 -17.62 -4.13
N GLU A 115 -11.15 -16.40 -3.88
CA GLU A 115 -10.61 -15.56 -4.96
C GLU A 115 -9.33 -16.21 -5.53
N PRO A 116 -9.19 -16.34 -6.86
CA PRO A 116 -7.95 -16.78 -7.49
C PRO A 116 -6.80 -15.79 -7.31
N GLU A 117 -5.57 -16.28 -7.44
CA GLU A 117 -4.38 -15.43 -7.51
C GLU A 117 -4.45 -14.48 -8.72
N GLN A 118 -4.10 -13.21 -8.51
CA GLN A 118 -3.97 -12.26 -9.62
C GLN A 118 -2.77 -12.64 -10.50
N LEU A 119 -2.92 -12.50 -11.82
CA LEU A 119 -1.79 -12.67 -12.73
C LEU A 119 -0.67 -11.67 -12.36
N PRO A 120 0.61 -12.12 -12.34
CA PRO A 120 1.72 -11.21 -12.13
C PRO A 120 1.72 -10.05 -13.13
N HIS A 121 1.82 -8.83 -12.61
CA HIS A 121 1.78 -7.60 -13.40
C HIS A 121 2.68 -6.53 -12.77
N ARG A 122 2.92 -5.45 -13.52
CA ARG A 122 3.60 -4.26 -13.01
C ARG A 122 2.71 -3.04 -13.18
N ASP A 123 2.40 -2.37 -12.09
CA ASP A 123 1.54 -1.18 -12.13
C ASP A 123 2.13 -0.06 -13.00
N GLN A 124 3.46 0.02 -13.10
CA GLN A 124 4.13 1.02 -13.94
C GLN A 124 3.79 0.90 -15.44
N ASP A 125 3.24 -0.23 -15.88
CA ASP A 125 2.88 -0.46 -17.29
C ASP A 125 1.69 0.40 -17.71
N MET A 126 0.98 1.05 -16.78
CA MET A 126 -0.02 2.07 -17.12
C MET A 126 0.60 3.33 -17.76
N TRP A 127 1.89 3.59 -17.56
CA TRP A 127 2.60 4.71 -18.19
C TRP A 127 3.37 4.24 -19.43
N GLN A 128 3.30 4.97 -20.54
CA GLN A 128 3.94 4.60 -21.80
C GLN A 128 5.42 5.03 -21.93
N GLY A 129 6.06 5.49 -20.85
CA GLY A 129 7.45 5.97 -20.88
C GLY A 129 8.51 4.87 -20.68
N PRO A 130 9.81 5.23 -20.78
CA PRO A 130 10.94 4.30 -20.63
C PRO A 130 10.88 3.49 -19.33
N LYS A 131 11.01 2.17 -19.43
CA LYS A 131 10.97 1.24 -18.28
C LYS A 131 12.39 0.89 -17.84
N GLY A 132 12.62 0.77 -16.53
CA GLY A 132 13.93 0.46 -15.96
C GLY A 132 14.92 1.63 -15.93
N GLN A 133 14.51 2.81 -16.41
CA GLN A 133 15.30 4.05 -16.36
C GLN A 133 14.66 5.11 -15.44
N ILE A 134 13.34 5.02 -15.26
CA ILE A 134 12.52 5.99 -14.52
C ILE A 134 11.58 5.19 -13.63
N GLU A 135 11.50 5.60 -12.36
CA GLU A 135 10.49 5.12 -11.42
C GLU A 135 9.23 6.00 -11.54
N TYR A 136 8.09 5.39 -11.92
CA TYR A 136 6.83 6.12 -12.15
C TYR A 136 5.94 6.20 -10.91
N LEU A 137 6.08 5.22 -10.01
CA LEU A 137 5.27 5.11 -8.82
C LEU A 137 6.00 4.33 -7.74
N ILE A 138 5.55 4.53 -6.51
CA ILE A 138 5.70 3.54 -5.44
C ILE A 138 4.30 3.12 -4.99
N ASN A 139 4.14 1.85 -4.64
CA ASN A 139 2.94 1.36 -3.97
C ASN A 139 3.23 1.16 -2.49
N VAL A 140 2.30 1.62 -1.66
CA VAL A 140 2.38 1.48 -0.20
C VAL A 140 1.14 0.75 0.27
N MET A 141 1.33 -0.46 0.78
CA MET A 141 0.25 -1.35 1.20
C MET A 141 0.22 -1.46 2.72
N TRP A 142 -0.95 -1.25 3.31
CA TRP A 142 -1.17 -1.31 4.75
C TRP A 142 -2.10 -2.49 5.09
N PRO A 143 -1.59 -3.59 5.67
CA PRO A 143 -2.43 -4.72 6.05
C PRO A 143 -3.24 -4.41 7.32
N PHE A 144 -4.52 -4.79 7.32
CA PHE A 144 -5.46 -4.52 8.42
C PHE A 144 -5.85 -5.81 9.18
N THR A 145 -5.61 -6.97 8.57
CA THR A 145 -5.93 -8.32 9.06
C THR A 145 -4.91 -9.31 8.58
#